data_AF-A0A7C6X6I6-F1
#
_entry.id   AF-A0A7C6X6I6-F1
#
_cell.length_a   1.000
_cell.length_b   1.000
_cell.length_c   1.000
_cell.angle_alpha   90.00
_cell.angle_beta   90.00
_cell.angle_gamma   90.00
#
_symmetry.space_group_name_H-M   'P 1'
#
loop_
_entity.id
_entity.type
_entity.pdbx_description
1 polymer ?
#
loop_
_entity_poly.entity_id
_entity_poly.type
_entity_poly.pdbx_seq_one_letter_code
_entity_poly.pdbx_strand_id
1 'polypeptide(L)'
;ESLRDQPEQAPKATLFYCVNNAEEAVFVEQLQRLAAAVPNVTLRVHYSDEQGFLCAEQALEGLSKNARVWFCGPQGFADAIQKGMHDLGCPADSFHKEYFQMR
;
A
#
# COMPACT_ATOMS: atom_id res chain seq x y z
N GLU A 1 -13.94 4.07 8.35
CA GLU A 1 -14.30 4.77 9.60
C GLU A 1 -13.89 3.97 10.85
N SER A 2 -13.96 2.63 10.84
CA SER A 2 -13.70 1.79 12.03
C SER A 2 -12.31 1.88 12.70
N LEU A 3 -11.26 2.38 12.04
CA LEU A 3 -9.95 2.61 12.68
C LEU A 3 -9.85 3.97 13.38
N ARG A 4 -10.70 4.95 13.02
CA ARG A 4 -10.75 6.26 13.69
C ARG A 4 -11.44 6.17 15.05
N ASP A 5 -12.36 5.23 15.21
CA ASP A 5 -13.10 5.05 16.46
C ASP A 5 -12.23 4.43 17.57
N GLN A 6 -11.14 3.74 17.20
CA GLN A 6 -10.19 3.11 18.13
C GLN A 6 -8.74 3.20 17.60
N PRO A 7 -8.16 4.41 17.52
CA PRO A 7 -6.88 4.64 16.86
C PRO A 7 -5.70 3.95 17.57
N GLU A 8 -5.80 3.72 18.88
CA GLU A 8 -4.81 3.00 19.68
C GLU A 8 -4.79 1.48 19.46
N GLN A 9 -5.84 0.91 18.86
CA GLN A 9 -5.86 -0.49 18.43
C GLN A 9 -5.43 -0.67 16.97
N ALA A 10 -5.17 0.42 16.25
CA ALA A 10 -4.76 0.34 14.86
C ALA A 10 -3.40 -0.37 14.74
N PRO A 11 -3.27 -1.34 13.82
CA PRO A 11 -1.99 -1.99 13.59
C PRO A 11 -0.97 -0.98 13.05
N LYS A 12 0.32 -1.24 13.31
CA LYS A 12 1.40 -0.49 12.67
C LYS A 12 1.43 -0.85 11.19
N ALA A 13 1.06 0.10 10.33
CA ALA A 13 0.92 -0.14 8.89
C ALA A 13 1.38 1.06 8.06
N THR A 14 1.80 0.79 6.82
CA THR A 14 2.08 1.81 5.81
C THR A 14 1.07 1.62 4.67
N LEU A 15 0.30 2.67 4.38
CA LEU A 15 -0.57 2.73 3.22
C LEU A 15 0.17 3.42 2.08
N PHE A 16 0.48 2.68 1.03
CA PHE A 16 0.95 3.25 -0.24
C PHE A 16 -0.25 3.59 -1.11
N TYR A 17 -0.46 4.88 -1.38
CA TYR A 17 -1.46 5.36 -2.34
C TYR A 17 -0.74 5.72 -3.65
N CYS A 18 -0.74 4.77 -4.58
CA CYS A 18 -0.08 4.90 -5.87
C CYS A 18 -1.02 5.50 -6.91
N VAL A 19 -0.58 6.57 -7.55
CA VAL A 19 -1.30 7.27 -8.62
C VAL A 19 -0.32 7.67 -9.72
N ASN A 20 -0.82 8.00 -10.91
CA ASN A 20 0.08 8.37 -12.00
C ASN A 20 0.80 9.69 -11.71
N ASN A 21 0.08 10.69 -11.23
CA ASN A 21 0.54 12.05 -10.98
C ASN A 21 -0.34 12.74 -9.93
N ALA A 22 -0.02 13.98 -9.56
CA ALA A 22 -0.75 14.76 -8.56
C ALA A 22 -2.21 15.08 -8.96
N GLU A 23 -2.51 15.24 -10.25
CA GLU A 23 -3.86 15.56 -10.73
C GLU A 23 -4.83 14.37 -10.57
N GLU A 24 -4.31 13.14 -10.72
CA GLU A 24 -5.07 11.91 -10.51
C GLU A 24 -5.23 11.53 -9.02
N ALA A 25 -4.56 12.27 -8.12
CA ALA A 25 -4.50 12.00 -6.69
C ALA A 25 -5.72 12.51 -5.91
N VAL A 26 -6.92 12.24 -6.42
CA VAL A 26 -8.19 12.85 -5.98
C VAL A 26 -8.55 12.62 -4.50
N PHE A 27 -7.99 11.59 -3.86
CA PHE A 27 -8.25 11.27 -2.45
C PHE A 27 -7.12 11.66 -1.49
N VAL A 28 -6.02 12.28 -1.97
CA VAL A 28 -4.84 12.55 -1.13
C VAL A 28 -5.18 13.36 0.12
N GLU A 29 -5.89 14.47 -0.01
CA GLU A 29 -6.23 15.32 1.15
C GLU A 29 -7.10 14.58 2.18
N GLN A 30 -8.03 13.75 1.71
CA GLN A 30 -8.88 12.95 2.59
C GLN A 30 -8.05 11.88 3.31
N LEU A 31 -7.17 11.19 2.59
CA LEU A 31 -6.29 10.16 3.15
C LEU A 31 -5.28 10.74 4.15
N GLN A 32 -4.72 11.92 3.87
CA GLN A 32 -3.83 12.62 4.79
C GLN A 32 -4.55 12.97 6.11
N ARG A 33 -5.79 13.49 6.03
CA ARG A 33 -6.63 13.75 7.21
C ARG A 33 -7.02 12.47 7.96
N LEU A 34 -7.20 11.35 7.26
CA LEU A 34 -7.45 10.05 7.87
C LEU A 34 -6.22 9.53 8.63
N ALA A 35 -5.06 9.54 7.98
CA ALA A 35 -3.81 9.05 8.56
C ALA A 35 -3.36 9.91 9.76
N ALA A 36 -3.55 11.24 9.71
CA ALA A 36 -3.24 12.13 10.83
C ALA A 36 -4.03 11.79 12.11
N ALA A 37 -5.21 11.17 11.99
CA ALA A 37 -6.02 10.73 13.11
C ALA A 37 -5.64 9.34 13.66
N VAL A 38 -4.74 8.62 12.99
CA VAL A 38 -4.36 7.24 13.34
C VAL A 38 -2.82 7.13 13.36
N PRO A 39 -2.17 7.39 14.52
CA PRO A 39 -0.71 7.52 14.62
C PRO A 39 0.08 6.28 14.16
N ASN A 40 -0.53 5.09 14.22
CA ASN A 40 0.10 3.84 13.82
C ASN A 40 0.07 3.60 12.30
N VAL A 41 -0.63 4.44 11.53
CA VAL A 41 -0.74 4.33 10.08
C VAL A 41 0.03 5.45 9.40
N THR A 42 1.04 5.07 8.62
CA THR A 42 1.78 6.01 7.77
C THR A 42 1.18 6.03 6.37
N LEU A 43 0.80 7.20 5.86
CA LEU A 43 0.45 7.36 4.45
C LEU A 43 1.69 7.72 3.63
N ARG A 44 1.93 7.00 2.53
CA ARG A 44 2.90 7.34 1.49
C ARG A 44 2.17 7.49 0.16
N VAL A 45 2.16 8.70 -0.39
CA VAL A 45 1.67 8.93 -1.75
C VAL A 45 2.81 8.70 -2.72
N HIS A 46 2.56 7.96 -3.80
CA HIS A 46 3.57 7.58 -4.78
C HIS A 46 3.12 7.96 -6.18
N TYR A 47 3.86 8.86 -6.83
CA TYR A 47 3.57 9.35 -8.17
C TYR A 47 4.45 8.63 -9.19
N SER A 48 3.84 7.83 -10.06
CA SER A 48 4.63 6.97 -10.96
C SER A 48 5.28 7.72 -12.13
N ASP A 49 4.79 8.89 -12.51
CA ASP A 49 5.42 9.74 -13.52
C ASP A 49 6.78 10.30 -13.07
N GLU A 50 6.92 10.59 -11.77
CA GLU A 50 8.15 11.09 -11.16
C GLU A 50 9.05 9.96 -10.65
N GLN A 51 8.45 8.93 -10.05
CA GLN A 51 9.17 7.91 -9.27
C GLN A 51 9.22 6.53 -9.94
N GLY A 52 8.53 6.35 -11.08
CA GLY A 52 8.29 5.04 -11.68
C GLY A 52 7.27 4.20 -10.90
N PHE A 53 7.04 2.96 -11.32
CA PHE A 53 6.16 2.05 -10.57
C PHE A 53 6.79 1.64 -9.24
N LEU A 54 5.98 1.64 -8.17
CA LEU A 54 6.40 1.11 -6.87
C LEU A 54 6.81 -0.37 -7.01
N CYS A 55 7.95 -0.75 -6.46
CA CYS A 55 8.41 -2.14 -6.43
C CYS A 55 8.35 -2.73 -5.01
N ALA A 56 8.51 -4.06 -4.89
CA ALA A 56 8.41 -4.75 -3.61
C ALA A 56 9.50 -4.32 -2.62
N GLU A 57 10.71 -4.03 -3.11
CA GLU A 57 11.84 -3.55 -2.32
C GLU A 57 11.51 -2.23 -1.63
N GLN A 58 10.88 -1.31 -2.36
CA GLN A 58 10.44 0.00 -1.83
C GLN A 58 9.26 -0.17 -0.87
N ALA A 59 8.30 -1.03 -1.20
CA ALA A 59 7.11 -1.27 -0.37
C ALA A 59 7.46 -1.94 0.97
N LEU A 60 8.49 -2.79 0.99
CA LEU A 60 8.93 -3.56 2.16
C LEU A 60 10.15 -2.97 2.86
N GLU A 61 10.62 -1.80 2.45
CA GLU A 61 11.81 -1.17 3.02
C GLU A 61 11.70 -1.05 4.55
N GLY A 62 12.69 -1.62 5.26
CA GLY A 62 12.73 -1.60 6.73
C GLY A 62 11.73 -2.54 7.42
N LEU A 63 10.99 -3.36 6.68
CA LEU A 63 10.08 -4.37 7.23
C LEU A 63 10.72 -5.77 7.26
N SER A 64 10.19 -6.63 8.14
CA SER A 64 10.57 -8.05 8.14
C SER A 64 10.05 -8.77 6.90
N LYS A 65 10.69 -9.87 6.50
CA LYS A 65 10.19 -10.75 5.42
C LYS A 65 8.80 -11.35 5.67
N ASN A 66 8.36 -11.36 6.93
CA ASN A 66 7.02 -11.81 7.33
C ASN A 66 5.97 -10.70 7.24
N ALA A 67 6.33 -9.53 6.71
CA ALA A 67 5.37 -8.46 6.44
C ALA A 67 4.29 -8.96 5.48
N ARG A 68 3.05 -8.57 5.77
CA ARG A 68 1.89 -8.90 4.96
C ARG A 68 1.50 -7.68 4.15
N VAL A 69 1.23 -7.89 2.87
CA VAL A 69 0.82 -6.85 1.93
C VAL A 69 -0.60 -7.13 1.49
N TRP A 70 -1.46 -6.13 1.62
CA TRP A 70 -2.80 -6.12 1.03
C TRP A 70 -2.80 -5.16 -0.15
N PHE A 71 -3.18 -5.66 -1.31
CA PHE A 71 -3.12 -4.94 -2.56
C PHE A 71 -4.50 -4.84 -3.20
N CYS A 72 -4.85 -3.62 -3.62
CA CYS A 72 -6.02 -3.32 -4.43
C CYS A 72 -5.57 -2.47 -5.62
N GLY A 73 -5.82 -2.94 -6.85
CA GLY A 73 -5.38 -2.26 -8.06
C GLY A 73 -5.28 -3.19 -9.27
N PRO A 74 -4.66 -2.71 -10.37
CA PRO A 74 -4.54 -3.47 -11.61
C PRO A 74 -3.76 -4.79 -11.44
N GLN A 75 -4.19 -5.83 -12.17
CA GLN A 75 -3.61 -7.18 -12.06
C GLN A 75 -2.10 -7.22 -12.31
N GLY A 76 -1.63 -6.54 -13.37
CA GLY A 76 -0.20 -6.53 -13.70
C GLY A 76 0.67 -5.91 -12.62
N PHE A 77 0.14 -4.92 -11.90
CA PHE A 77 0.85 -4.29 -10.78
C PHE A 77 0.86 -5.22 -9.55
N ALA A 78 -0.26 -5.88 -9.26
CA ALA A 78 -0.32 -6.90 -8.22
C ALA A 78 0.72 -8.01 -8.47
N ASP A 79 0.82 -8.49 -9.71
CA ASP A 79 1.74 -9.56 -10.09
C ASP A 79 3.21 -9.13 -10.00
N ALA A 80 3.52 -7.87 -10.35
CA ALA A 80 4.86 -7.30 -10.22
C ALA A 80 5.30 -7.22 -8.75
N ILE A 81 4.43 -6.73 -7.86
CA ILE A 81 4.71 -6.69 -6.41
C ILE A 81 4.86 -8.11 -5.86
N GLN A 82 3.93 -9.02 -6.18
CA GLN A 82 3.97 -10.40 -5.71
C GLN A 82 5.26 -11.11 -6.12
N LYS A 83 5.71 -10.90 -7.37
CA LYS A 83 6.99 -11.43 -7.85
C LYS A 83 8.17 -10.86 -7.08
N GLY A 84 8.23 -9.53 -6.90
CA GLY A 84 9.31 -8.92 -6.13
C GLY A 84 9.36 -9.41 -4.67
N MET A 85 8.20 -9.61 -4.04
CA MET A 85 8.12 -10.20 -2.70
C MET A 85 8.67 -11.62 -2.65
N HIS A 86 8.33 -12.45 -3.64
CA HIS A 86 8.89 -13.79 -3.79
C HIS A 86 10.42 -13.76 -3.94
N ASP A 87 10.94 -12.86 -4.77
CA ASP A 87 12.39 -12.75 -5.02
C ASP A 87 13.15 -12.24 -3.78
N LEU A 88 12.48 -11.47 -2.90
CA LEU A 88 13.00 -11.08 -1.58
C LEU A 88 12.91 -12.20 -0.52
N GLY A 89 12.29 -13.33 -0.86
CA GLY A 89 12.10 -14.48 0.03
C GLY A 89 10.97 -14.29 1.04
N CYS A 90 9.94 -13.51 0.71
CA CYS A 90 8.73 -13.41 1.50
C CYS A 90 7.87 -14.68 1.33
N PRO A 91 7.13 -15.11 2.37
CA PRO A 91 6.19 -16.23 2.27
C PRO A 91 5.11 -16.01 1.20
N ALA A 92 4.71 -17.07 0.49
CA ALA A 92 3.71 -16.96 -0.57
C ALA A 92 2.32 -16.50 -0.07
N ASP A 93 2.00 -16.76 1.20
CA ASP A 93 0.75 -16.38 1.86
C ASP A 93 0.80 -14.98 2.49
N SER A 94 1.90 -14.24 2.33
CA SER A 94 2.04 -12.87 2.84
C SER A 94 1.48 -11.81 1.89
N PHE A 95 1.18 -12.16 0.63
CA PHE A 95 0.55 -11.27 -0.34
C PHE A 95 -0.94 -11.58 -0.51
N HIS A 96 -1.78 -10.58 -0.25
CA HIS A 96 -3.24 -10.64 -0.32
C HIS A 96 -3.70 -9.65 -1.39
N LYS A 97 -4.38 -10.12 -2.43
CA LYS A 97 -4.98 -9.23 -3.45
C LYS A 97 -6.48 -9.42 -3.48
N GLU A 98 -7.21 -8.30 -3.51
CA GLU A 98 -8.63 -8.32 -3.84
C GLU A 98 -8.80 -8.17 -5.36
N TYR A 99 -9.53 -9.11 -5.96
CA TYR A 99 -9.87 -9.04 -7.39
C TYR A 99 -11.04 -8.06 -7.59
N PHE A 100 -10.74 -6.77 -7.75
CA PHE A 100 -11.71 -5.83 -8.31
C PHE A 100 -11.74 -6.01 -9.83
N GLN A 101 -12.50 -6.98 -10.32
CA GLN A 101 -12.98 -6.95 -11.70
C GLN A 101 -14.15 -5.96 -11.78
N MET A 102 -13.86 -4.70 -12.11
CA MET A 102 -14.89 -3.84 -12.69
C MET A 102 -15.27 -4.46 -14.04
N ARG A 103 -16.49 -5.00 -14.12
CA ARG A 103 -17.11 -5.45 -15.36
C ARG A 103 -17.85 -4.31 -16.02
#